data_AF-A0A5C7S2C6-F1
#
_entry.id   AF-A0A5C7S2C6-F1
#
_cell.length_a   1.000
_cell.length_b   1.000
_cell.length_c   1.000
_cell.angle_alpha   90.00
_cell.angle_beta   90.00
_cell.angle_gamma   90.00
#
_symmetry.space_group_name_H-M   'P 1'
#
loop_
_entity.id
_entity.type
_entity.pdbx_description
1 polymer ?
#
loop_
_entity_poly.entity_id
_entity_poly.type
_entity_poly.pdbx_seq_one_letter_code
_entity_poly.pdbx_strand_id
1 'polypeptide(L)' 'MAHKKPYLPQKICTTCQRPFSWRKKWEACWDEVKYCSERCRRTSVKQAPNA' A
#
# COMPACT_ATOMS: atom_id res chain seq x y z
N MET A 1 -17.64 25.28 4.39
CA MET A 1 -16.71 25.13 3.25
C MET A 1 -16.05 23.77 3.37
N ALA A 2 -16.41 22.83 2.49
CA ALA A 2 -15.89 21.46 2.58
C ALA A 2 -14.39 21.47 2.28
N HIS A 3 -13.56 21.21 3.30
CA HIS A 3 -12.13 20.98 3.11
C HIS A 3 -11.99 19.79 2.14
N LYS A 4 -11.76 20.09 0.86
CA LYS A 4 -11.34 19.12 -0.15
C LYS A 4 -10.02 18.55 0.35
N LYS A 5 -10.07 17.37 0.98
CA LYS A 5 -8.86 16.64 1.32
C LYS A 5 -8.10 16.43 0.01
N PRO A 6 -6.78 16.68 -0.04
CA PRO A 6 -6.01 16.44 -1.25
C PRO A 6 -6.21 14.98 -1.66
N TYR A 7 -6.54 14.76 -2.92
CA TYR A 7 -6.63 13.42 -3.51
C TYR A 7 -5.23 12.81 -3.48
N LEU A 8 -4.85 12.24 -2.35
CA LEU A 8 -3.59 11.52 -2.22
C LEU A 8 -3.64 10.33 -3.18
N PRO A 9 -2.55 10.08 -3.93
CA PRO A 9 -2.52 8.94 -4.83
C PRO A 9 -2.74 7.67 -4.01
N GLN A 10 -3.68 6.85 -4.45
CA GLN A 10 -4.03 5.58 -3.83
C GLN A 10 -3.47 4.47 -4.70
N LYS A 11 -2.83 3.48 -4.09
CA LYS A 11 -2.36 2.27 -4.77
C LYS A 11 -3.08 1.06 -4.18
N ILE A 12 -3.18 -0.01 -4.95
CA ILE A 12 -3.74 -1.28 -4.49
C ILE A 12 -2.59 -2.19 -4.07
N CYS A 13 -2.68 -2.77 -2.87
CA CYS A 13 -1.69 -3.73 -2.41
C CYS A 13 -1.81 -5.04 -3.19
N THR A 14 -0.74 -5.50 -3.83
CA THR A 14 -0.78 -6.77 -4.60
C THR A 14 -1.04 -8.00 -3.72
N THR A 15 -0.70 -7.96 -2.43
CA THR A 15 -0.87 -9.11 -1.51
C THR A 15 -2.27 -9.20 -0.93
N CYS A 16 -2.82 -8.09 -0.43
CA CYS A 16 -4.10 -8.09 0.29
C CYS A 16 -5.23 -7.38 -0.48
N GLN A 17 -4.94 -6.86 -1.67
CA GLN A 17 -5.87 -6.13 -2.54
C GLN A 17 -6.58 -4.94 -1.89
N ARG A 18 -6.07 -4.46 -0.75
CA ARG A 18 -6.61 -3.30 -0.05
C ARG A 18 -6.05 -2.01 -0.66
N PRO A 19 -6.90 -0.99 -0.91
CA PRO A 19 -6.43 0.32 -1.30
C PRO A 19 -5.69 0.97 -0.13
N PHE A 20 -4.56 1.61 -0.43
CA PHE A 20 -3.78 2.34 0.55
C PHE A 20 -3.33 3.68 -0.02
N SER A 21 -3.38 4.71 0.81
CA SER A 21 -3.07 6.08 0.41
C SER A 21 -1.58 6.37 0.58
N TRP A 22 -1.06 7.24 -0.29
CA TRP A 22 0.29 7.78 -0.18
C TRP A 22 0.60 8.31 1.22
N ARG A 23 1.83 8.08 1.67
CA ARG A 23 2.36 8.53 2.95
C ARG A 23 3.64 9.30 2.72
N LYS A 24 3.90 10.31 3.54
CA LYS A 24 5.12 11.12 3.51
C LYS A 24 6.41 10.27 3.52
N LYS A 25 6.43 9.17 4.30
CA LYS A 25 7.56 8.22 4.33
C LYS A 25 7.90 7.60 2.95
N TRP A 26 6.98 7.63 1.99
CA TRP A 26 7.16 7.05 0.67
C TRP A 26 7.52 8.08 -0.40
N GLU A 27 7.78 9.34 -0.03
CA GLU A 27 8.21 10.41 -0.96
C GLU A 27 9.30 9.94 -1.94
N ALA A 28 10.33 9.24 -1.45
CA ALA A 28 11.47 8.82 -2.26
C ALA A 28 11.28 7.47 -3.00
N CYS A 29 10.35 6.62 -2.57
CA CYS A 29 10.24 5.24 -3.06
C CYS A 29 8.81 4.86 -3.49
N TRP A 30 7.90 5.82 -3.61
CA TRP A 30 6.48 5.59 -3.90
C TRP A 30 6.28 4.75 -5.16
N ASP A 31 7.10 4.94 -6.19
CA ASP A 31 7.01 4.18 -7.44
C ASP A 31 7.20 2.67 -7.22
N GLU A 32 8.19 2.30 -6.39
CA GLU A 32 8.49 0.91 -6.03
C GLU A 32 7.53 0.30 -5.00
N VAL A 33 6.80 1.14 -4.24
CA VAL A 33 5.85 0.67 -3.21
C VAL A 33 4.61 0.04 -3.86
N LYS A 34 4.57 -1.31 -3.83
CA LYS A 34 3.44 -2.14 -4.28
C LYS A 34 2.61 -2.76 -3.14
N TYR A 35 3.06 -2.55 -1.89
CA TYR A 35 2.50 -3.21 -0.71
C TYR A 35 2.12 -2.19 0.37
N CYS A 36 0.96 -2.38 1.01
CA CYS A 36 0.48 -1.47 2.05
C CYS A 36 1.27 -1.53 3.36
N SER A 37 2.06 -2.59 3.57
CA SER A 37 2.83 -2.84 4.79
C SER A 37 4.01 -3.78 4.53
N GLU A 38 5.01 -3.74 5.42
CA GLU A 38 6.12 -4.71 5.39
C GLU A 38 5.65 -6.15 5.55
N ARG A 39 4.54 -6.37 6.29
CA ARG A 39 3.91 -7.69 6.40
C ARG A 39 3.53 -8.22 5.02
N CYS A 40 2.82 -7.42 4.21
CA CYS A 40 2.42 -7.81 2.86
C CYS A 40 3.63 -8.07 1.95
N ARG A 41 4.68 -7.24 2.06
CA ARG A 41 5.96 -7.44 1.34
C ARG A 41 6.66 -8.75 1.72
N ARG A 42 6.63 -9.15 2.99
CA ARG A 42 7.23 -10.42 3.45
C ARG A 42 6.34 -11.63 3.12
N THR A 43 5.02 -11.45 3.16
CA THR A 43 4.04 -12.49 2.86
C THR A 43 4.06 -12.92 1.40
N SER A 44 4.43 -12.05 0.43
CA SER A 44 4.54 -12.46 -0.98
C SER A 44 5.60 -13.55 -1.22
N VAL A 45 6.54 -13.75 -0.30
CA VAL A 45 7.59 -14.77 -0.40
C VAL A 45 7.13 -16.12 0.19
N LYS A 46 6.04 -16.14 0.96
CA LYS A 46 5.51 -17.34 1.62
C LYS A 46 4.01 -17.21 1.83
N GLN A 47 3.20 -17.65 0.86
CA GLN A 47 1.87 -18.11 1.16
C GLN A 47 1.78 -19.60 0.82
N ALA A 48 2.06 -20.45 1.82
CA ALA A 48 1.20 -21.60 2.01
C ALA A 48 -0.12 -21.03 2.57
N PRO A 49 -1.26 -21.18 1.87
CA PRO A 49 -2.55 -20.76 2.40
C PRO A 49 -2.82 -21.63 3.64
N ASN A 50 -2.94 -21.00 4.81
CA ASN A 50 -3.47 -21.71 5.96
C ASN A 50 -4.99 -21.78 5.77
N ALA A 51 -5.46 -22.99 5.46
CA ALA A 51 -6.86 -23.38 5.64
C ALA A 51 -7.20 -23.40 7.14
#